data_AF-E3T389-F1
#
_entry.id   AF-E3T389-F1
#
_cell.length_a   1.000
_cell.length_b   1.000
_cell.length_c   1.000
_cell.angle_alpha   90.00
_cell.angle_beta   90.00
_cell.angle_gamma   90.00
#
_symmetry.space_group_name_H-M   'P 1'
#
loop_
_entity.id
_entity.type
_entity.pdbx_description
1 polymer ?
#
loop_
_entity_poly.entity_id
_entity_poly.type
_entity_poly.pdbx_seq_one_letter_code
_entity_poly.pdbx_strand_id
1 'polypeptide(L)'
;MGLLLLFLAFLLPAACAATSSCHPDDLRVLRGFAKNLGGGGVLLRTAWSGTSCCVWEGVGCNGASSRVTMLWLPRRGLAGTITGASLAGLARLESLNLANNRLVGTIPTWIGELDHLLYLDLSHNSLVGELPNLKGLTTTGHLLGMTF
;
A
#
# COMPACT_ATOMS: atom_id res chain seq x y z
N MET A 1 -9.44 -63.74 12.04
CA MET A 1 -10.45 -62.75 11.60
C MET A 1 -10.79 -61.88 12.80
N GLY A 2 -10.10 -60.75 12.97
CA GLY A 2 -10.34 -59.91 14.14
C GLY A 2 -9.20 -58.95 14.43
N LEU A 3 -9.07 -57.91 13.61
CA LEU A 3 -8.43 -56.67 14.02
C LEU A 3 -8.98 -55.55 13.14
N LEU A 4 -9.98 -54.81 13.64
CA LEU A 4 -10.40 -53.55 13.04
C LEU A 4 -10.13 -52.46 14.06
N LEU A 5 -8.94 -51.85 13.95
CA LEU A 5 -8.58 -50.62 14.67
C LEU A 5 -9.37 -49.47 14.06
N LEU A 6 -10.42 -49.02 14.75
CA LEU A 6 -11.08 -47.76 14.42
C LEU A 6 -10.20 -46.61 14.91
N PHE A 7 -9.40 -46.05 13.99
CA PHE A 7 -8.71 -44.80 14.21
C PHE A 7 -9.74 -43.68 14.42
N LEU A 8 -9.79 -43.14 15.63
CA LEU A 8 -10.44 -41.88 15.94
C LEU A 8 -9.81 -40.79 15.07
N ALA A 9 -10.55 -40.35 14.05
CA ALA A 9 -10.22 -39.13 13.34
C ALA A 9 -10.42 -37.96 14.31
N PHE A 10 -9.35 -37.59 15.02
CA PHE A 10 -9.23 -36.29 15.64
C PHE A 10 -9.33 -35.25 14.52
N LEU A 11 -10.55 -34.73 14.30
CA LEU A 11 -10.75 -33.51 13.55
C LEU A 11 -10.07 -32.41 14.35
N LEU A 12 -8.78 -32.20 14.06
CA LEU A 12 -8.10 -30.97 14.44
C LEU A 12 -8.98 -29.81 13.97
N PRO A 13 -9.30 -28.83 14.83
CA PRO A 13 -9.85 -27.59 14.31
C PRO A 13 -8.84 -27.12 13.27
N ALA A 14 -9.31 -26.90 12.04
CA ALA A 14 -8.50 -26.27 11.02
C ALA A 14 -7.99 -24.97 11.62
N ALA A 15 -6.76 -24.99 12.13
CA ALA A 15 -6.05 -23.78 12.49
C ALA A 15 -6.13 -22.93 11.23
N CYS A 16 -6.72 -21.74 11.34
CA CYS A 16 -6.85 -20.80 10.25
C CYS A 16 -5.45 -20.56 9.67
N ALA A 17 -5.08 -21.30 8.62
CA ALA A 17 -4.13 -20.84 7.66
C ALA A 17 -4.87 -19.74 6.91
N ALA A 18 -4.90 -18.55 7.51
CA ALA A 18 -5.12 -17.34 6.75
C ALA A 18 -3.98 -17.31 5.73
N THR A 19 -4.23 -17.88 4.55
CA THR A 19 -3.35 -17.67 3.40
C THR A 19 -3.24 -16.16 3.29
N SER A 20 -2.06 -15.62 3.57
CA SER A 20 -1.76 -14.19 3.57
C SER A 20 -1.85 -13.66 2.15
N SER A 21 -3.04 -13.72 1.57
CA SER A 21 -3.34 -13.41 0.19
C SER A 21 -3.78 -11.96 0.16
N CYS A 22 -3.19 -11.15 -0.71
CA CYS A 22 -3.65 -9.78 -0.88
C CYS A 22 -5.09 -9.76 -1.37
N HIS A 23 -5.86 -8.75 -0.99
CA HIS A 23 -7.11 -8.50 -1.69
C HIS A 23 -6.83 -8.24 -3.19
N PRO A 24 -7.57 -8.86 -4.13
CA PRO A 24 -7.25 -8.77 -5.55
C PRO A 24 -7.26 -7.35 -6.14
N ASP A 25 -8.12 -6.47 -5.64
CA ASP A 25 -8.17 -5.08 -6.11
C ASP A 25 -6.93 -4.29 -5.67
N ASP A 26 -6.52 -4.44 -4.41
CA ASP A 26 -5.32 -3.80 -3.86
C ASP A 26 -4.06 -4.30 -4.58
N LEU A 27 -4.01 -5.61 -4.87
CA LEU A 27 -2.94 -6.21 -5.67
C LEU A 27 -2.84 -5.57 -7.06
N ARG A 28 -3.99 -5.33 -7.72
CA ARG A 28 -4.04 -4.68 -9.04
C ARG A 28 -3.52 -3.25 -8.96
N VAL A 29 -3.95 -2.51 -7.94
CA VAL A 29 -3.55 -1.11 -7.71
C VAL A 29 -2.05 -1.01 -7.45
N LEU A 30 -1.50 -1.81 -6.54
CA LEU A 30 -0.06 -1.80 -6.23
C LEU A 30 0.81 -2.15 -7.44
N ARG A 31 0.39 -3.13 -8.26
CA ARG A 31 1.08 -3.46 -9.51
C ARG A 31 1.03 -2.31 -10.52
N GLY A 32 -0.12 -1.64 -10.63
CA GLY A 32 -0.27 -0.43 -11.45
C GLY A 32 0.66 0.69 -10.99
N PHE A 33 0.71 0.94 -9.67
CA PHE A 33 1.61 1.92 -9.06
C PHE A 33 3.08 1.66 -9.43
N ALA A 34 3.58 0.46 -9.18
CA ALA A 34 4.97 0.11 -9.50
C ALA A 34 5.28 0.14 -11.02
N LYS A 35 4.29 -0.14 -11.87
CA LYS A 35 4.43 -0.08 -13.34
C LYS A 35 4.65 1.34 -13.87
N ASN A 36 4.01 2.33 -13.25
CA ASN A 36 4.05 3.72 -13.71
C ASN A 36 5.28 4.51 -13.18
N LEU A 37 6.12 3.89 -12.35
CA LEU A 37 7.28 4.54 -11.76
C LEU A 37 8.61 4.05 -12.36
N GLY A 38 9.50 5.02 -12.56
CA GLY A 38 10.91 4.81 -12.88
C GLY A 38 11.79 4.71 -11.63
N GLY A 39 13.11 4.64 -11.84
CA GLY A 39 14.08 4.51 -10.76
C GLY A 39 13.80 3.27 -9.90
N GLY A 40 13.55 3.49 -8.61
CA GLY A 40 13.16 2.45 -7.64
C GLY A 40 11.90 1.67 -8.03
N GLY A 41 11.02 2.23 -8.86
CA GLY A 41 9.86 1.51 -9.39
C GLY A 41 10.23 0.26 -10.17
N VAL A 42 11.41 0.26 -10.82
CA VAL A 42 11.96 -0.93 -11.50
C VAL A 42 12.22 -2.06 -10.50
N LEU A 43 12.81 -1.72 -9.34
CA LEU A 43 13.10 -2.67 -8.27
C LEU A 43 11.83 -3.16 -7.59
N LEU A 44 10.82 -2.30 -7.43
CA LEU A 44 9.52 -2.71 -6.91
C LEU A 44 8.88 -3.78 -7.77
N ARG A 45 8.90 -3.64 -9.10
CA ARG A 45 8.32 -4.66 -10.00
C ARG A 45 8.96 -6.04 -9.86
N THR A 46 10.25 -6.10 -9.50
CA THR A 46 10.94 -7.37 -9.26
C THR A 46 10.72 -7.89 -7.83
N ALA A 47 10.71 -7.00 -6.83
CA ALA A 47 10.56 -7.38 -5.42
C ALA A 47 9.12 -7.78 -5.09
N TRP A 48 8.14 -7.04 -5.63
CA TRP A 48 6.70 -7.29 -5.46
C TRP A 48 6.23 -8.40 -6.39
N SER A 49 6.56 -9.64 -6.02
CA SER A 49 6.26 -10.85 -6.78
C SER A 49 5.16 -11.69 -6.12
N GLY A 50 4.48 -12.53 -6.92
CA GLY A 50 3.38 -13.37 -6.44
C GLY A 50 2.06 -12.62 -6.20
N THR A 51 1.15 -13.25 -5.46
CA THR A 51 -0.22 -12.74 -5.19
C THR A 51 -0.41 -12.24 -3.75
N SER A 52 0.57 -12.46 -2.89
CA SER A 52 0.53 -12.14 -1.46
C SER A 52 1.18 -10.78 -1.16
N CYS A 53 0.60 -9.68 -1.66
CA CYS A 53 1.13 -8.33 -1.44
C CYS A 53 1.38 -7.94 0.02
N CYS A 54 0.65 -8.54 0.97
CA CYS A 54 0.79 -8.23 2.40
C CYS A 54 2.13 -8.69 3.02
N VAL A 55 2.93 -9.46 2.28
CA VAL A 55 4.31 -9.81 2.67
C VAL A 55 5.36 -8.99 1.94
N TRP A 56 4.94 -8.12 1.02
CA TRP A 56 5.86 -7.28 0.29
C TRP A 56 6.46 -6.21 1.21
N GLU A 57 7.74 -5.95 1.00
CA GLU A 57 8.42 -4.90 1.72
C GLU A 57 7.71 -3.55 1.49
N GLY A 58 7.41 -2.85 2.58
CA GLY A 58 6.72 -1.57 2.56
C GLY A 58 5.19 -1.66 2.47
N VAL A 59 4.58 -2.85 2.41
CA VAL A 59 3.13 -3.01 2.37
C VAL A 59 2.63 -3.57 3.71
N GLY A 60 1.74 -2.83 4.37
CA GLY A 60 1.01 -3.29 5.56
C GLY A 60 -0.45 -3.55 5.22
N CYS A 61 -0.99 -4.64 5.76
CA CYS A 61 -2.38 -5.03 5.57
C CYS A 61 -3.12 -5.22 6.90
N ASN A 62 -4.43 -5.05 6.84
CA ASN A 62 -5.34 -5.51 7.89
C ASN A 62 -5.48 -7.04 7.84
N GLY A 63 -5.18 -7.73 8.95
CA GLY A 63 -5.16 -9.19 9.02
C GLY A 63 -6.51 -9.89 8.82
N ALA A 64 -7.64 -9.19 9.05
CA ALA A 64 -8.97 -9.77 8.88
C ALA A 64 -9.51 -9.62 7.44
N SER A 65 -9.26 -8.48 6.81
CA SER A 65 -9.81 -8.15 5.48
C SER A 65 -8.83 -8.36 4.32
N SER A 66 -7.55 -8.58 4.64
CA SER A 66 -6.45 -8.62 3.65
C SER A 66 -6.36 -7.38 2.76
N ARG A 67 -6.93 -6.25 3.23
CA ARG A 67 -6.84 -4.95 2.58
C ARG A 67 -5.57 -4.23 3.03
N VAL A 68 -4.95 -3.50 2.12
CA VAL A 68 -3.79 -2.65 2.37
C VAL A 68 -4.20 -1.44 3.19
N THR A 69 -3.53 -1.23 4.31
CA THR A 69 -3.72 -0.09 5.21
C THR A 69 -2.50 0.81 5.27
N MET A 70 -1.33 0.32 4.85
CA MET A 70 -0.08 1.07 4.89
C MET A 70 0.76 0.83 3.64
N LEU A 71 1.30 1.90 3.07
CA LEU A 71 2.32 1.85 2.02
C LEU A 71 3.49 2.77 2.36
N TRP A 72 4.61 2.18 2.78
CA TRP A 72 5.81 2.88 3.20
C TRP A 72 6.98 2.55 2.29
N LEU A 73 7.31 3.52 1.43
CA LEU A 73 8.40 3.42 0.46
C LEU A 73 9.35 4.63 0.55
N PRO A 74 9.77 5.08 1.75
CA PRO A 74 10.73 6.16 1.84
C PRO A 74 12.10 5.72 1.29
N ARG A 75 12.83 6.65 0.66
CA ARG A 75 14.21 6.41 0.20
C ARG A 75 14.38 5.23 -0.75
N ARG A 76 13.34 4.92 -1.54
CA ARG A 76 13.39 3.84 -2.53
C ARG A 76 13.91 4.30 -3.89
N GLY A 77 14.21 5.59 -4.05
CA GLY A 77 14.64 6.16 -5.32
C GLY A 77 13.54 6.13 -6.38
N LEU A 78 12.26 6.10 -5.97
CA LEU A 78 11.13 6.17 -6.90
C LEU A 78 11.22 7.45 -7.72
N ALA A 79 11.05 7.35 -9.03
CA ALA A 79 11.17 8.48 -9.94
C ALA A 79 10.01 8.51 -10.94
N GLY A 80 9.76 9.70 -11.50
CA GLY A 80 8.67 9.95 -12.44
C GLY A 80 7.49 10.65 -11.80
N THR A 81 6.37 10.71 -12.53
CA THR A 81 5.15 11.37 -12.07
C THR A 81 4.24 10.40 -11.33
N ILE A 82 3.58 10.89 -10.26
CA ILE A 82 2.60 10.09 -9.51
C ILE A 82 1.15 10.27 -10.02
N THR A 83 0.94 11.11 -11.03
CA THR A 83 -0.38 11.33 -11.65
C THR A 83 -0.91 10.07 -12.34
N GLY A 84 -0.05 9.30 -13.02
CA GLY A 84 -0.40 8.01 -13.63
C GLY A 84 -0.34 6.82 -12.68
N ALA A 85 0.21 7.00 -11.47
CA ALA A 85 0.40 5.95 -10.47
C ALA A 85 -0.67 6.07 -9.36
N SER A 86 -1.95 5.99 -9.73
CA SER A 86 -3.04 6.19 -8.79
C SER A 86 -3.10 5.08 -7.73
N LEU A 87 -3.23 5.50 -6.47
CA LEU A 87 -3.46 4.63 -5.31
C LEU A 87 -4.90 4.73 -4.78
N ALA A 88 -5.80 5.49 -5.41
CA ALA A 88 -7.18 5.69 -4.91
C ALA A 88 -7.98 4.38 -4.73
N GLY A 89 -7.63 3.32 -5.47
CA GLY A 89 -8.25 2.01 -5.29
C GLY A 89 -7.89 1.30 -3.98
N LEU A 90 -6.91 1.80 -3.21
CA LEU A 90 -6.59 1.29 -1.87
C LEU A 90 -7.59 1.85 -0.85
N ALA A 91 -8.82 1.35 -0.90
CA ALA A 91 -9.97 1.87 -0.17
C ALA A 91 -9.85 1.88 1.37
N ARG A 92 -8.82 1.23 1.92
CA ARG A 92 -8.55 1.17 3.37
C ARG A 92 -7.19 1.75 3.74
N LEU A 93 -6.54 2.50 2.83
CA LEU A 93 -5.22 3.07 3.08
C LEU A 93 -5.29 4.15 4.17
N GLU A 94 -4.57 3.93 5.25
CA GLU A 94 -4.50 4.82 6.42
C GLU A 94 -3.18 5.59 6.46
N SER A 95 -2.09 5.02 5.93
CA SER A 95 -0.76 5.61 5.98
C SER A 95 0.00 5.48 4.67
N LEU A 96 0.40 6.62 4.11
CA LEU A 96 1.19 6.70 2.88
C LEU A 96 2.48 7.49 3.14
N ASN A 97 3.63 6.83 2.99
CA ASN A 97 4.95 7.46 3.06
C ASN A 97 5.73 7.23 1.76
N LEU A 98 5.91 8.31 0.99
CA LEU A 98 6.74 8.35 -0.22
C LEU A 98 7.89 9.34 -0.10
N ALA A 99 8.29 9.69 1.12
CA ALA A 99 9.29 10.71 1.38
C ALA A 99 10.68 10.33 0.85
N ASN A 100 11.51 11.34 0.59
CA ASN A 100 12.91 11.15 0.18
C ASN A 100 13.03 10.30 -1.10
N ASN A 101 12.19 10.58 -2.09
CA ASN A 101 12.26 9.95 -3.41
C ASN A 101 12.60 11.03 -4.46
N ARG A 102 12.50 10.69 -5.75
CA ARG A 102 12.77 11.58 -6.89
C ARG A 102 11.49 11.79 -7.69
N LEU A 103 10.35 11.85 -7.01
CA LEU A 103 9.05 12.06 -7.63
C LEU A 103 8.94 13.51 -8.09
N VAL A 104 8.38 13.71 -9.28
CA VAL A 104 8.26 15.01 -9.95
C VAL A 104 6.83 15.27 -10.41
N GLY A 105 6.52 16.52 -10.73
CA GLY A 105 5.21 16.92 -11.27
C GLY A 105 4.22 17.32 -10.18
N THR A 106 2.94 17.37 -10.50
CA THR A 106 1.91 17.86 -9.59
C THR A 106 1.49 16.82 -8.55
N ILE A 107 1.10 17.29 -7.36
CA ILE A 107 0.38 16.48 -6.38
C ILE A 107 -0.97 16.08 -7.00
N PRO A 108 -1.28 14.77 -7.11
CA PRO A 108 -2.46 14.30 -7.81
C PRO A 108 -3.73 14.36 -6.96
N THR A 109 -4.86 14.66 -7.59
CA THR A 109 -6.16 14.79 -6.93
C THR A 109 -6.66 13.51 -6.29
N TRP A 110 -6.23 12.35 -6.80
CA TRP A 110 -6.62 11.03 -6.25
C TRP A 110 -6.20 10.86 -4.79
N ILE A 111 -5.25 11.66 -4.28
CA ILE A 111 -4.89 11.68 -2.86
C ILE A 111 -6.10 12.07 -2.00
N GLY A 112 -6.98 12.95 -2.50
CA GLY A 112 -8.23 13.34 -1.84
C GLY A 112 -9.34 12.29 -1.88
N GLU A 113 -9.16 11.22 -2.67
CA GLU A 113 -10.09 10.08 -2.73
C GLU A 113 -9.76 9.02 -1.67
N LEU A 114 -8.63 9.14 -0.98
CA LEU A 114 -8.22 8.26 0.11
C LEU A 114 -8.96 8.62 1.40
N ASP A 115 -10.24 8.23 1.47
CA ASP A 115 -11.17 8.60 2.54
C ASP A 115 -10.79 8.11 3.95
N HIS A 116 -9.74 7.30 4.08
CA HIS A 116 -9.26 6.77 5.37
C HIS A 116 -7.82 7.20 5.69
N LEU A 117 -7.23 8.09 4.88
CA LEU A 117 -5.85 8.50 5.05
C LEU A 117 -5.68 9.36 6.31
N LEU A 118 -4.89 8.86 7.26
CA LEU A 118 -4.56 9.52 8.52
C LEU A 118 -3.14 10.11 8.51
N TYR A 119 -2.25 9.54 7.69
CA TYR A 119 -0.87 9.96 7.59
C TYR A 119 -0.42 10.03 6.13
N LEU A 120 0.17 11.17 5.74
CA LEU A 120 0.74 11.41 4.43
C LEU A 120 2.09 12.10 4.56
N ASP A 121 3.14 11.48 4.01
CA ASP A 121 4.45 12.11 3.87
C ASP A 121 4.94 12.03 2.42
N LEU A 122 5.03 13.19 1.78
CA LEU A 122 5.57 13.39 0.43
C LEU A 122 6.86 14.23 0.45
N SER A 123 7.39 14.54 1.62
CA SER A 123 8.53 15.44 1.80
C SER A 123 9.78 14.94 1.06
N HIS A 124 10.72 15.85 0.78
CA HIS A 124 11.96 15.51 0.09
C HIS A 124 11.72 14.81 -1.26
N ASN A 125 10.83 15.39 -2.07
CA ASN A 125 10.60 15.10 -3.48
C ASN A 125 10.63 16.42 -4.26
N SER A 126 10.38 16.38 -5.57
CA SER A 126 10.24 17.57 -6.44
C SER A 126 8.79 17.72 -6.94
N LEU A 127 7.83 17.49 -6.04
CA LEU A 127 6.40 17.63 -6.30
C LEU A 127 5.97 19.09 -6.11
N VAL A 128 5.00 19.52 -6.92
CA VAL A 128 4.44 20.89 -6.89
C VAL A 128 2.92 20.88 -6.80
N GLY A 129 2.33 22.02 -6.44
CA GLY A 129 0.87 22.17 -6.30
C GLY A 129 0.39 21.97 -4.87
N GLU A 130 -0.93 22.06 -4.68
CA GLU A 130 -1.57 21.98 -3.37
C GLU A 130 -2.03 20.56 -3.06
N LEU A 131 -2.09 20.23 -1.77
CA LEU A 131 -2.75 19.00 -1.35
C LEU A 131 -4.26 19.11 -1.58
N PRO A 132 -4.90 18.11 -2.22
CA PRO A 132 -6.36 18.09 -2.33
C PRO A 132 -7.00 17.99 -0.94
N ASN A 133 -8.28 18.34 -0.85
CA ASN A 133 -9.02 18.23 0.41
C ASN A 133 -9.04 16.75 0.88
N LEU A 134 -8.40 16.48 2.01
CA LEU A 134 -8.32 15.16 2.60
C LEU A 134 -9.48 14.98 3.57
N LYS A 135 -10.42 14.10 3.24
CA LYS A 135 -11.55 13.80 4.13
C LYS A 135 -11.01 13.12 5.39
N GLY A 136 -11.29 13.68 6.57
CA GLY A 136 -10.87 13.13 7.87
C GLY A 136 -9.66 13.81 8.52
N LEU A 137 -8.90 14.62 7.77
CA LEU A 137 -7.87 15.50 8.33
C LEU A 137 -8.52 16.87 8.60
N THR A 138 -8.84 17.15 9.86
CA THR A 138 -9.22 18.51 10.26
C THR A 138 -8.02 19.43 10.04
N THR A 139 -8.04 20.22 8.97
CA THR A 139 -7.05 21.26 8.70
C THR A 139 -7.24 22.42 9.68
N THR A 140 -6.74 22.26 10.90
CA THR A 140 -6.23 23.40 11.67
C THR A 140 -4.73 23.46 11.40
N GLY A 141 -4.26 24.63 10.95
CA GLY A 141 -2.98 24.78 10.26
C GLY A 141 -1.79 24.19 10.98
N HIS A 142 -1.20 23.13 10.41
CA HIS A 142 0.24 22.91 10.33
C HIS A 142 0.52 21.64 9.50
N LEU A 143 0.57 21.79 8.17
CA LEU A 143 1.40 20.89 7.35
C LEU A 143 2.82 21.47 7.34
N LEU A 144 3.51 21.29 8.47
CA LEU A 144 4.96 21.50 8.58
C LEU A 144 5.64 20.54 7.60
N GLY A 145 6.36 21.08 6.61
CA GLY A 145 7.27 20.28 5.77
C GLY A 145 7.30 20.58 4.28
N MET A 146 6.52 21.54 3.76
CA MET A 146 6.68 22.03 2.39
C MET A 146 7.41 23.37 2.39
N THR A 147 8.74 23.33 2.52
CA THR A 147 9.57 24.47 2.12
C THR A 147 9.80 24.39 0.61
N PHE A 148 9.37 25.42 -0.11
CA PHE A 148 9.76 25.66 -1.51
C PHE A 148 11.27 25.85 -1.63
#